data_AF-A0A931CI45-F1
#
_entry.id   AF-A0A931CI45-F1
#
_cell.length_a   1.000
_cell.length_b   1.000
_cell.length_c   1.000
_cell.angle_alpha   90.00
_cell.angle_beta   90.00
_cell.angle_gamma   90.00
#
_symmetry.space_group_name_H-M   'P 1'
#
loop_
_entity.id
_entity.type
_entity.pdbx_description
1 polymer ?
#
loop_
_entity_poly.entity_id
_entity_poly.type
_entity_poly.pdbx_seq_one_letter_code
_entity_poly.pdbx_strand_id
1 'polypeptide(L)'
;MTTLALPDTDRHWMHAAITVSRTAPLVPTRYAVGAIIVDHDGSVLATGYTGETDPAHHAEEVALARIPGVDLSRATIYTTLEPCTMRASRPAACTNLLLAAGIGRVVLALREPLLFADCDGVETLREYGVEVLELPDLAQHVRDVNAHVLAPAVAP
;
A
#
# COMPACT_ATOMS: atom_id res chain seq x y z
N MET A 1 30.62 -8.32 12.90
CA MET A 1 29.30 -8.76 12.38
C MET A 1 28.27 -7.81 12.95
N THR A 2 27.98 -6.74 12.21
CA THR A 2 27.08 -5.69 12.67
C THR A 2 25.68 -6.08 12.26
N THR A 3 24.85 -6.46 13.23
CA THR A 3 23.40 -6.58 13.05
C THR A 3 22.88 -5.19 12.69
N LEU A 4 22.63 -4.93 11.40
CA LEU A 4 21.97 -3.71 10.96
C LEU A 4 20.57 -3.72 11.55
N ALA A 5 20.34 -2.85 12.52
CA ALA A 5 18.99 -2.52 12.93
C ALA A 5 18.28 -1.92 11.72
N LEU A 6 17.25 -2.60 11.21
CA LEU A 6 16.24 -2.03 10.31
C LEU A 6 14.86 -1.84 11.01
N PRO A 7 14.67 -1.07 12.11
CA PRO A 7 13.38 -1.03 12.77
C PRO A 7 12.76 0.37 13.01
N ASP A 8 13.40 1.50 12.65
CA ASP A 8 12.83 2.85 12.87
C ASP A 8 12.33 3.54 11.59
N THR A 9 13.10 3.44 10.49
CA THR A 9 12.76 4.11 9.22
C THR A 9 11.49 3.55 8.58
N ASP A 10 11.31 2.23 8.58
CA ASP A 10 10.11 1.61 7.99
C ASP A 10 8.84 2.00 8.75
N ARG A 11 8.94 2.06 10.09
CA ARG A 11 7.84 2.51 10.95
C ARG A 11 7.51 3.97 10.69
N HIS A 12 8.54 4.82 10.57
CA HIS A 12 8.36 6.23 10.24
C HIS A 12 7.57 6.40 8.94
N TRP A 13 7.97 5.74 7.86
CA TRP A 13 7.29 5.85 6.58
C TRP A 13 5.92 5.17 6.57
N MET A 14 5.74 4.07 7.29
CA MET A 14 4.42 3.47 7.44
C MET A 14 3.45 4.37 8.21
N HIS A 15 3.90 5.06 9.27
CA HIS A 15 3.09 6.07 9.95
C HIS A 15 2.75 7.25 9.04
N ALA A 16 3.68 7.67 8.19
CA ALA A 16 3.41 8.67 7.16
C ALA A 16 2.38 8.17 6.14
N ALA A 17 2.47 6.92 5.67
CA ALA A 17 1.50 6.32 4.75
C ALA A 17 0.10 6.18 5.39
N ILE A 18 0.02 5.87 6.69
CA ILE A 18 -1.23 5.89 7.48
C ILE A 18 -1.78 7.33 7.59
N THR A 19 -0.92 8.34 7.67
CA THR A 19 -1.36 9.74 7.66
C THR A 19 -1.93 10.11 6.29
N VAL A 20 -1.29 9.66 5.20
CA VAL A 20 -1.78 9.81 3.83
C VAL A 20 -3.13 9.08 3.65
N SER A 21 -3.32 7.88 4.21
CA SER A 21 -4.59 7.15 4.03
C SER A 21 -5.78 7.87 4.66
N ARG A 22 -5.57 8.69 5.69
CA ARG A 22 -6.61 9.51 6.34
C ARG A 22 -7.14 10.65 5.47
N THR A 23 -6.48 11.00 4.36
CA THR A 23 -6.99 11.99 3.40
C THR A 23 -7.97 11.38 2.40
N ALA A 24 -8.03 10.05 2.30
CA ALA A 24 -8.94 9.37 1.40
C ALA A 24 -10.41 9.58 1.84
N PRO A 25 -11.33 9.85 0.90
CA PRO A 25 -12.76 9.85 1.21
C PRO A 25 -13.20 8.48 1.71
N LEU A 26 -13.87 8.45 2.87
CA LEU A 26 -14.43 7.23 3.47
C LEU A 26 -15.69 6.83 2.70
N VAL A 27 -15.67 5.65 2.07
CA VAL A 27 -16.74 5.16 1.19
C VAL A 27 -17.03 3.69 1.55
N PRO A 28 -18.30 3.28 1.73
CA PRO A 28 -18.63 1.93 2.22
C PRO A 28 -18.22 0.75 1.33
N THR A 29 -17.73 1.00 0.11
CA THR A 29 -17.47 -0.03 -0.91
C THR A 29 -15.99 -0.20 -1.26
N ARG A 30 -15.09 0.45 -0.53
CA ARG A 30 -13.63 0.39 -0.75
C ARG A 30 -12.86 0.79 0.49
N TYR A 31 -11.62 0.34 0.60
CA TYR A 31 -10.71 0.76 1.67
C TYR A 31 -10.09 2.15 1.41
N ALA A 32 -9.92 2.91 2.49
CA ALA A 32 -9.05 4.07 2.55
C ALA A 32 -7.59 3.60 2.73
N VAL A 33 -6.82 3.68 1.64
CA VAL A 33 -5.42 3.25 1.56
C VAL A 33 -4.54 4.46 1.26
N GLY A 34 -3.34 4.47 1.84
CA GLY A 34 -2.30 5.45 1.56
C GLY A 34 -1.03 4.75 1.12
N ALA A 35 -0.31 5.37 0.20
CA ALA A 35 0.95 4.86 -0.35
C ALA A 35 1.99 5.99 -0.44
N ILE A 36 3.24 5.66 -0.10
CA ILE A 36 4.40 6.54 -0.25
C ILE A 36 5.52 5.73 -0.91
N ILE A 37 6.10 6.28 -1.99
CA ILE A 37 7.28 5.72 -2.65
C ILE A 37 8.49 6.55 -2.21
N VAL A 38 9.49 5.88 -1.65
CA VAL A 38 10.71 6.47 -1.10
C VAL A 38 11.92 5.86 -1.79
N ASP A 39 12.85 6.71 -2.23
CA ASP A 39 14.10 6.27 -2.82
C ASP A 39 15.08 5.76 -1.74
N HIS A 40 16.11 5.04 -2.17
CA HIS A 40 17.14 4.46 -1.30
C HIS A 40 17.96 5.50 -0.50
N ASP A 41 17.95 6.77 -0.92
CA ASP A 41 18.58 7.87 -0.21
C ASP A 41 17.66 8.50 0.87
N GLY A 42 16.42 8.01 0.98
CA GLY A 42 15.41 8.49 1.92
C GLY A 42 14.50 9.59 1.38
N SER A 43 14.67 10.01 0.11
CA SER A 43 13.82 11.03 -0.53
C SER A 43 12.44 10.47 -0.88
N VAL A 44 11.37 11.21 -0.59
CA VAL A 44 10.03 10.87 -1.06
C VAL A 44 9.92 11.19 -2.55
N LEU A 45 9.65 10.17 -3.36
CA LEU A 45 9.44 10.30 -4.81
C LEU A 45 7.99 10.66 -5.12
N ALA A 46 7.04 9.98 -4.47
CA ALA A 46 5.61 10.21 -4.69
C ALA A 46 4.75 9.73 -3.53
N THR A 47 3.55 10.29 -3.44
CA THR A 47 2.48 9.83 -2.55
C THR A 47 1.20 9.62 -3.32
N GLY A 48 0.32 8.77 -2.80
CA GLY A 48 -1.03 8.59 -3.31
C GLY A 48 -1.98 8.06 -2.25
N TYR A 49 -3.26 8.37 -2.40
CA TYR A 49 -4.32 7.78 -1.58
C TYR A 49 -5.51 7.36 -2.43
N THR A 50 -6.31 6.42 -1.92
CA THR A 50 -7.47 5.88 -2.63
C THR A 50 -8.44 6.99 -3.05
N GLY A 51 -8.73 7.09 -4.35
CA GLY A 51 -9.66 8.09 -4.87
C GLY A 51 -9.12 9.49 -5.11
N GLU A 52 -7.80 9.72 -5.01
CA GLU A 52 -7.24 11.07 -5.13
C GLU A 52 -7.50 11.71 -6.51
N THR A 53 -7.15 11.00 -7.59
CA THR A 53 -7.27 11.52 -8.95
C THR A 53 -8.49 10.98 -9.71
N ASP A 54 -9.00 9.82 -9.30
CA ASP A 54 -10.23 9.20 -9.82
C ASP A 54 -10.80 8.28 -8.72
N PRO A 55 -12.14 8.22 -8.50
CA PRO A 55 -12.75 7.36 -7.49
C PRO A 55 -12.40 5.86 -7.59
N ALA A 56 -11.99 5.38 -8.75
CA ALA A 56 -11.57 3.99 -8.98
C ALA A 56 -10.07 3.74 -8.75
N HIS A 57 -9.25 4.79 -8.63
CA HIS A 57 -7.80 4.62 -8.43
C HIS A 57 -7.46 4.17 -7.01
N HIS A 58 -6.55 3.21 -6.92
CA HIS A 58 -5.92 2.77 -5.69
C HIS A 58 -4.70 3.66 -5.36
N ALA A 59 -4.29 3.67 -4.10
CA ALA A 59 -3.20 4.52 -3.63
C ALA A 59 -1.88 4.27 -4.38
N GLU A 60 -1.53 3.01 -4.63
CA GLU A 60 -0.30 2.61 -5.33
C GLU A 60 -0.30 3.07 -6.79
N GLU A 61 -1.45 2.93 -7.47
CA GLU A 61 -1.63 3.41 -8.85
C GLU A 61 -1.44 4.94 -8.93
N VAL A 62 -2.01 5.68 -7.99
CA VAL A 62 -1.83 7.14 -7.92
C VAL A 62 -0.37 7.52 -7.69
N ALA A 63 0.31 6.86 -6.75
CA ALA A 63 1.70 7.16 -6.44
C ALA A 63 2.61 6.88 -7.65
N LEU A 64 2.48 5.72 -8.29
CA LEU A 64 3.27 5.34 -9.47
C LEU A 64 3.04 6.29 -10.65
N ALA A 65 1.80 6.72 -10.89
CA ALA A 65 1.46 7.58 -12.02
C ALA A 65 2.14 8.97 -11.96
N ARG A 66 2.61 9.40 -10.78
CA ARG A 66 3.30 10.70 -10.60
C ARG A 66 4.76 10.68 -11.01
N ILE A 67 5.38 9.50 -11.07
CA ILE A 67 6.83 9.35 -11.28
C ILE A 67 7.14 8.41 -12.47
N PRO A 68 6.60 8.72 -13.67
CA PRO A 68 6.86 7.88 -14.85
C PRO A 68 8.36 7.90 -15.20
N GLY A 69 8.90 6.72 -15.52
CA GLY A 69 10.28 6.58 -15.99
C GLY A 69 11.36 6.70 -14.91
N VAL A 70 10.98 6.79 -13.62
CA VAL A 70 11.94 6.71 -12.51
C VAL A 70 12.33 5.25 -12.30
N ASP A 71 13.62 4.98 -12.08
CA ASP A 71 14.11 3.65 -11.71
C ASP A 71 13.74 3.35 -10.25
N LEU A 72 12.84 2.39 -10.05
CA LEU A 72 12.34 1.98 -8.74
C LEU A 72 12.99 0.71 -8.20
N SER A 73 14.02 0.18 -8.87
CA SER A 73 14.69 -1.08 -8.51
C SER A 73 15.32 -1.06 -7.11
N ARG A 74 15.64 0.13 -6.59
CA ARG A 74 16.15 0.35 -5.23
C ARG A 74 15.18 1.10 -4.32
N ALA A 75 14.02 1.47 -4.83
CA ALA A 75 13.01 2.19 -4.09
C ALA A 75 12.14 1.25 -3.23
N THR A 76 11.54 1.82 -2.20
CA THR A 76 10.54 1.15 -1.36
C THR A 76 9.19 1.84 -1.52
N ILE A 77 8.13 1.05 -1.72
CA ILE A 77 6.77 1.54 -1.49
C ILE A 77 6.27 1.11 -0.11
N TYR A 78 5.77 2.07 0.66
CA TYR A 78 5.04 1.84 1.90
C TYR A 78 3.56 2.00 1.59
N THR A 79 2.81 0.91 1.61
CA THR A 79 1.36 0.90 1.36
C THR A 79 0.63 0.41 2.61
N THR A 80 -0.42 1.09 3.05
CA THR A 80 -1.07 0.73 4.32
C THR A 80 -1.75 -0.63 4.28
N LEU A 81 -2.18 -1.07 3.09
CA LEU A 81 -2.91 -2.32 2.86
C LEU A 81 -2.18 -3.14 1.79
N GLU A 82 -2.38 -4.45 1.81
CA GLU A 82 -1.84 -5.35 0.81
C GLU A 82 -2.23 -4.95 -0.63
N PRO A 83 -1.27 -4.84 -1.56
CA PRO A 83 -1.56 -4.59 -2.96
C PRO A 83 -2.46 -5.68 -3.54
N CYS A 84 -3.59 -5.29 -4.14
CA CYS A 84 -4.51 -6.25 -4.73
C CYS A 84 -3.89 -7.03 -5.89
N THR A 85 -4.28 -8.31 -6.03
CA THR A 85 -3.93 -9.19 -7.17
C THR A 85 -5.02 -9.26 -8.24
N MET A 86 -6.25 -8.88 -7.89
CA MET A 86 -7.36 -8.72 -8.82
C MET A 86 -8.15 -7.46 -8.48
N ARG A 87 -8.76 -6.81 -9.49
CA ARG A 87 -9.74 -5.74 -9.27
C ARG A 87 -10.74 -5.64 -10.42
N ALA A 88 -11.99 -5.38 -10.09
CA ALA A 88 -13.07 -5.25 -11.08
C ALA A 88 -13.09 -3.87 -11.77
N SER A 89 -12.57 -2.84 -11.10
CA SER A 89 -12.67 -1.44 -11.53
C SER A 89 -11.70 -1.06 -12.66
N ARG A 90 -10.66 -1.88 -12.91
CA ARG A 90 -9.52 -1.55 -13.78
C ARG A 90 -8.80 -2.81 -14.29
N PRO A 91 -8.12 -2.75 -15.44
CA PRO A 91 -7.55 -3.94 -16.09
C PRO A 91 -6.29 -4.52 -15.42
N ALA A 92 -5.47 -3.71 -14.75
CA ALA A 92 -4.23 -4.16 -14.09
C ALA A 92 -4.32 -3.97 -12.57
N ALA A 93 -4.07 -5.01 -11.79
CA ALA A 93 -4.06 -4.97 -10.32
C ALA A 93 -2.81 -4.25 -9.76
N CYS A 94 -2.83 -3.86 -8.49
CA CYS A 94 -1.72 -3.11 -7.88
C CYS A 94 -0.40 -3.90 -7.88
N THR A 95 -0.43 -5.21 -7.63
CA THR A 95 0.77 -6.06 -7.76
C THR A 95 1.37 -5.99 -9.16
N ASN A 96 0.55 -6.12 -10.21
CA ASN A 96 1.01 -6.03 -11.60
C ASN A 96 1.61 -4.65 -11.92
N LEU A 97 1.02 -3.57 -11.40
CA LEU A 97 1.55 -2.21 -11.58
C LEU A 97 2.92 -2.05 -10.91
N LEU A 98 3.07 -2.56 -9.69
CA LEU A 98 4.33 -2.52 -8.93
C LEU A 98 5.43 -3.34 -9.61
N LEU A 99 5.10 -4.54 -10.09
CA LEU A 99 6.03 -5.40 -10.83
C LEU A 99 6.45 -4.76 -12.16
N ALA A 100 5.50 -4.20 -12.91
CA ALA A 100 5.79 -3.50 -14.16
C ALA A 100 6.65 -2.25 -13.96
N ALA A 101 6.50 -1.57 -12.82
CA ALA A 101 7.33 -0.43 -12.44
C ALA A 101 8.72 -0.84 -11.93
N GLY A 102 8.97 -2.13 -11.70
CA GLY A 102 10.24 -2.64 -11.21
C GLY A 102 10.55 -2.23 -9.76
N ILE A 103 9.54 -2.12 -8.89
CA ILE A 103 9.76 -1.78 -7.48
C ILE A 103 10.65 -2.83 -6.80
N GLY A 104 11.69 -2.39 -6.09
CA GLY A 104 12.60 -3.31 -5.39
C GLY A 104 12.02 -3.87 -4.08
N ARG A 105 11.22 -3.06 -3.37
CA ARG A 105 10.74 -3.39 -2.03
C ARG A 105 9.34 -2.86 -1.74
N VAL A 106 8.53 -3.67 -1.07
CA VAL A 106 7.17 -3.33 -0.62
C VAL A 106 7.08 -3.54 0.89
N VAL A 107 6.56 -2.55 1.61
CA VAL A 107 6.27 -2.63 3.03
C VAL A 107 4.79 -2.37 3.25
N LEU A 108 4.12 -3.26 3.98
CA LEU A 108 2.69 -3.14 4.29
C LEU A 108 2.38 -3.37 5.77
N ALA A 109 1.30 -2.76 6.27
CA ALA A 109 0.88 -2.91 7.66
C ALA A 109 -0.27 -3.90 7.85
N LEU A 110 -1.21 -3.97 6.91
CA LEU A 110 -2.38 -4.85 7.02
C LEU A 110 -2.55 -5.66 5.73
N ARG A 111 -2.64 -7.00 5.86
CA ARG A 111 -3.12 -7.87 4.78
C ARG A 111 -4.59 -7.60 4.48
N GLU A 112 -4.98 -7.74 3.21
CA GLU A 112 -6.34 -7.46 2.74
C GLU A 112 -7.35 -8.31 3.55
N PRO A 113 -8.26 -7.70 4.32
CA PRO A 113 -9.30 -8.46 4.99
C PRO A 113 -10.29 -9.02 3.95
N LEU A 114 -10.75 -10.26 4.17
CA LEU A 114 -11.72 -10.98 3.32
C LEU A 114 -13.11 -10.33 3.31
N LEU A 115 -13.21 -9.16 2.70
CA LEU A 115 -14.42 -8.37 2.56
C LEU A 115 -14.64 -7.95 1.10
N PHE A 116 -13.59 -7.45 0.44
CA PHE A 116 -13.66 -6.98 -0.95
C PHE A 116 -12.85 -7.85 -1.93
N ALA A 117 -11.80 -8.53 -1.47
CA ALA A 117 -11.03 -9.47 -2.26
C ALA A 117 -10.44 -10.59 -1.40
N ASP A 118 -10.23 -11.75 -2.03
CA ASP A 118 -9.30 -12.78 -1.54
C ASP A 118 -7.97 -12.53 -2.24
N CYS A 119 -6.97 -12.08 -1.49
CA CYS A 119 -5.73 -11.54 -2.03
C CYS A 119 -4.52 -12.39 -1.62
N ASP A 120 -3.64 -12.61 -2.59
CA ASP A 120 -2.35 -13.27 -2.49
C ASP A 120 -1.22 -12.33 -2.93
N GLY A 121 -1.34 -11.04 -2.57
CA GLY A 121 -0.49 -9.97 -3.09
C GLY A 121 0.92 -10.04 -2.55
N VAL A 122 1.05 -10.33 -1.25
CA VAL A 122 2.35 -10.57 -0.61
C VAL A 122 3.07 -11.75 -1.26
N GLU A 123 2.35 -12.84 -1.49
CA GLU A 123 2.88 -14.07 -2.09
C GLU A 123 3.34 -13.82 -3.52
N THR A 124 2.48 -13.20 -4.33
CA THR A 124 2.78 -12.84 -5.74
C THR A 124 4.03 -11.97 -5.83
N LEU A 125 4.15 -10.92 -5.01
CA LEU A 125 5.30 -10.03 -5.03
C LEU A 125 6.61 -10.76 -4.68
N ARG A 126 6.57 -11.62 -3.65
CA ARG A 126 7.73 -12.42 -3.24
C ARG A 126 8.15 -13.42 -4.32
N GLU A 127 7.19 -14.07 -5.00
CA GLU A 127 7.48 -15.01 -6.10
C GLU A 127 8.25 -14.33 -7.25
N TYR A 128 7.93 -13.07 -7.54
CA TYR A 128 8.60 -12.28 -8.57
C TYR A 128 9.88 -11.57 -8.07
N GLY A 129 10.35 -11.89 -6.86
CA GLY A 129 11.63 -11.41 -6.34
C GLY A 129 11.60 -10.03 -5.68
N VAL A 130 10.43 -9.47 -5.42
CA VAL A 130 10.28 -8.22 -4.66
C VAL A 130 10.49 -8.52 -3.17
N GLU A 131 11.29 -7.70 -2.48
CA GLU A 131 11.40 -7.80 -1.02
C GLU A 131 10.09 -7.32 -0.38
N VAL A 132 9.45 -8.16 0.44
CA VAL A 132 8.20 -7.78 1.12
C VAL A 132 8.33 -7.88 2.64
N LEU A 133 8.20 -6.75 3.32
CA LEU A 133 8.15 -6.65 4.79
C LEU A 133 6.73 -6.34 5.27
N GLU A 134 6.29 -7.07 6.28
CA GLU A 134 4.99 -6.86 6.93
C GLU A 134 5.19 -6.25 8.32
N LEU A 135 4.41 -5.21 8.65
CA LEU A 135 4.42 -4.51 9.94
C LEU A 135 3.08 -4.74 10.69
N PRO A 136 2.79 -5.99 11.12
CA PRO A 136 1.48 -6.35 11.68
C PRO A 136 1.14 -5.62 12.98
N ASP A 137 2.13 -5.09 13.70
CA ASP A 137 1.92 -4.30 14.90
C ASP A 137 1.39 -2.88 14.60
N LEU A 138 1.49 -2.42 13.35
CA LEU A 138 0.83 -1.20 12.87
C LEU A 138 -0.54 -1.47 12.23
N ALA A 139 -0.94 -2.74 12.05
CA ALA A 139 -2.19 -3.13 11.39
C ALA A 139 -3.43 -2.48 12.03
N GLN A 140 -3.45 -2.34 13.37
CA GLN A 140 -4.59 -1.76 14.08
C GLN A 140 -4.86 -0.31 13.63
N HIS A 141 -3.82 0.49 13.40
CA HIS A 141 -3.99 1.86 12.91
C HIS A 141 -4.64 1.91 11.52
N VAL A 142 -4.34 0.93 10.67
CA VAL A 142 -4.96 0.79 9.34
C VAL A 142 -6.42 0.34 9.47
N ARG A 143 -6.72 -0.58 10.40
CA ARG A 143 -8.09 -0.99 10.71
C ARG A 143 -8.91 0.18 11.23
N ASP A 144 -8.34 1.04 12.07
CA ASP A 144 -9.04 2.21 12.62
C ASP A 144 -9.42 3.22 11.53
N VAL A 145 -8.53 3.45 10.55
CA VAL A 145 -8.86 4.28 9.37
C VAL A 145 -10.00 3.64 8.56
N ASN A 146 -10.01 2.30 8.46
CA ASN A 146 -10.99 1.54 7.70
C ASN A 146 -12.20 1.05 8.52
N ALA A 147 -12.40 1.57 9.73
CA ALA A 147 -13.49 1.13 10.61
C ALA A 147 -14.89 1.31 9.97
N HIS A 148 -15.02 2.30 9.07
CA HIS A 148 -16.25 2.57 8.33
C HIS A 148 -16.70 1.44 7.38
N VAL A 149 -15.79 0.56 6.97
CA VAL A 149 -16.08 -0.65 6.16
C VAL A 149 -15.84 -1.96 6.91
N LEU A 150 -14.97 -1.95 7.93
CA LEU A 150 -14.62 -3.14 8.70
C LEU A 150 -15.50 -3.39 9.93
N ALA A 151 -16.22 -2.37 10.43
CA ALA A 151 -17.19 -2.59 11.49
C ALA A 151 -18.37 -3.42 10.94
N PRO A 152 -18.92 -4.37 11.72
CA PRO A 152 -20.16 -5.03 11.32
C PRO A 152 -21.22 -3.95 11.10
N ALA A 153 -21.91 -4.01 9.96
CA ALA A 153 -23.08 -3.18 9.72
C ALA A 153 -24.00 -3.33 10.94
N VAL A 154 -24.29 -2.23 11.64
CA VAL A 154 -25.32 -2.24 12.69
C VAL A 154 -26.61 -2.61 11.96
N ALA A 155 -27.04 -3.86 12.12
CA ALA A 155 -28.32 -4.31 11.61
C ALA A 155 -29.41 -3.42 12.25
N PRO A 156 -30.36 -2.90 11.46
CA PRO A 156 -31.47 -2.11 12.00
C PRO A 156 -32.34 -2.93 12.96
#